data_AF-A0A0B5AQ02-F1
#
_entry.id   AF-A0A0B5AQ02-F1
#
_cell.length_a   1.000
_cell.length_b   1.000
_cell.length_c   1.000
_cell.angle_alpha   90.00
_cell.angle_beta   90.00
_cell.angle_gamma   90.00
#
_symmetry.space_group_name_H-M   'P 1'
#
loop_
_entity.id
_entity.type
_entity.pdbx_description
1 polymer ?
#
loop_
_entity_poly.entity_id
_entity_poly.type
_entity_poly.pdbx_seq_one_letter_code
_entity_poly.pdbx_strand_id
1 'polypeptide(L)'
;MVQLNEDFRELELKIENKVLSDLSIHNESFQEPLNIDRIVFTSGGIFVIQYCEARGFIDGHPDRQVWLSDGDVRIKNPLMENQLVIDSLKMVIPPYFHDFFYSVVGFKRRVKLNVQGNHRDIEGKEFMLGENEISEYIERIIYKKIVQQNKPIKPHHLNILERGLRWMNH
;
A
#
# COMPACT_ATOMS: atom_id res chain seq x y z
N MET A 1 8.96 -18.93 -25.86
CA MET A 1 8.53 -17.65 -25.27
C MET A 1 7.13 -17.86 -24.72
N VAL A 2 7.02 -18.08 -23.41
CA VAL A 2 5.71 -18.16 -22.74
C VAL A 2 5.34 -16.71 -22.40
N GLN A 3 4.23 -16.23 -22.97
CA GLN A 3 3.62 -14.97 -22.54
C GLN A 3 3.19 -15.13 -21.07
N LEU A 4 3.89 -14.46 -20.17
CA LEU A 4 3.38 -14.17 -18.84
C LEU A 4 2.42 -12.98 -18.98
N ASN A 5 1.20 -13.25 -19.44
CA ASN A 5 0.07 -12.38 -19.11
C ASN A 5 -0.39 -12.81 -17.72
N GLU A 6 0.32 -12.38 -16.68
CA GLU A 6 -0.34 -12.20 -15.38
C GLU A 6 -1.13 -10.90 -15.53
N ASP A 7 -2.42 -11.02 -15.87
CA ASP A 7 -3.36 -9.89 -15.93
C ASP A 7 -3.37 -9.21 -14.55
N PHE A 8 -2.59 -8.13 -14.40
CA PHE A 8 -2.73 -7.24 -13.25
C PHE A 8 -4.18 -6.76 -13.23
N ARG A 9 -4.92 -7.10 -12.17
CA ARG A 9 -6.27 -6.56 -12.03
C ARG A 9 -6.16 -5.06 -11.76
N GLU A 10 -6.83 -4.30 -12.60
CA GLU A 10 -6.99 -2.86 -12.37
C GLU A 10 -7.68 -2.65 -11.02
N LEU A 11 -7.16 -1.72 -10.22
CA LEU A 11 -7.80 -1.39 -8.95
C LEU A 11 -9.05 -0.57 -9.24
N GLU A 12 -10.20 -1.24 -9.26
CA GLU A 12 -11.48 -0.57 -9.47
C GLU A 12 -12.06 -0.11 -8.13
N LEU A 13 -12.20 1.21 -7.96
CA LEU A 13 -12.83 1.84 -6.80
C LEU A 13 -14.06 2.63 -7.27
N LYS A 14 -15.20 2.48 -6.59
CA LYS A 14 -16.49 3.12 -6.86
C LYS A 14 -16.64 4.51 -6.24
N ILE A 15 -15.55 5.07 -5.74
CA ILE A 15 -15.46 6.35 -5.06
C ILE A 15 -14.53 7.29 -5.82
N GLU A 16 -14.60 8.59 -5.58
CA GLU A 16 -13.63 9.52 -6.16
C GLU A 16 -12.22 9.19 -5.66
N ASN A 17 -11.33 8.88 -6.60
CA ASN A 17 -9.97 8.47 -6.31
C ASN A 17 -9.03 8.87 -7.45
N LYS A 18 -7.73 8.87 -7.15
CA LYS A 18 -6.67 8.83 -8.16
C LYS A 18 -5.74 7.69 -7.86
N VAL A 19 -5.26 7.04 -8.92
CA VAL A 19 -4.30 5.95 -8.80
C VAL A 19 -3.02 6.32 -9.56
N LEU A 20 -1.89 6.15 -8.89
CA LEU A 20 -0.58 6.07 -9.52
C LEU A 20 -0.11 4.63 -9.39
N SER A 21 0.34 4.02 -10.49
CA SER A 21 0.88 2.65 -10.51
C SER A 21 2.31 2.66 -11.04
N ASP A 22 3.08 1.64 -10.68
CA ASP A 22 4.44 1.38 -11.18
C ASP A 22 5.36 2.60 -11.05
N LEU A 23 5.42 3.18 -9.84
CA LEU A 23 6.21 4.36 -9.55
C LEU A 23 7.65 3.98 -9.22
N SER A 24 8.60 4.69 -9.81
CA SER A 24 10.01 4.73 -9.42
C SER A 24 10.40 6.16 -9.10
N ILE A 25 10.31 6.52 -7.81
CA ILE A 25 10.54 7.90 -7.35
C ILE A 25 12.02 8.10 -7.11
N HIS A 26 12.60 9.05 -7.84
CA HIS A 26 13.99 9.46 -7.66
C HIS A 26 14.05 10.77 -6.87
N ASN A 27 14.90 10.82 -5.84
CA ASN A 27 15.13 12.01 -5.05
C ASN A 27 16.50 11.96 -4.41
N GLU A 28 17.16 13.10 -4.23
CA GLU A 28 18.46 13.21 -3.55
C GLU A 28 18.43 12.71 -2.09
N SER A 29 17.23 12.67 -1.49
CA SER A 29 17.01 12.15 -0.14
C SER A 29 17.05 10.63 -0.06
N PHE A 30 17.04 9.92 -1.19
CA PHE A 30 17.04 8.47 -1.26
C PHE A 30 18.40 7.95 -1.75
N GLN A 31 18.88 6.85 -1.15
CA GLN A 31 20.09 6.18 -1.63
C GLN A 31 19.85 5.45 -2.95
N GLU A 32 18.65 4.91 -3.13
CA GLU A 32 18.20 4.15 -4.29
C GLU A 32 16.79 4.64 -4.69
N PRO A 33 16.36 4.46 -5.95
CA PRO A 33 15.00 4.79 -6.37
C PRO A 33 13.96 4.09 -5.50
N LEU A 34 12.95 4.84 -5.07
CA LEU A 34 11.86 4.31 -4.26
C LEU A 34 10.79 3.72 -5.18
N ASN A 35 10.74 2.39 -5.25
CA ASN A 35 9.79 1.67 -6.08
C ASN A 35 8.47 1.43 -5.33
N ILE A 36 7.35 1.78 -5.95
CA ILE A 36 6.01 1.67 -5.39
C ILE A 36 5.05 1.10 -6.42
N ASP A 37 4.48 -0.07 -6.12
CA ASP A 37 3.55 -0.71 -7.06
C ASP A 37 2.31 0.15 -7.29
N ARG A 38 1.71 0.69 -6.23
CA ARG A 38 0.52 1.56 -6.37
C ARG A 38 0.33 2.53 -5.21
N ILE A 39 -0.13 3.74 -5.51
CA ILE A 39 -0.65 4.70 -4.54
C ILE A 39 -2.07 5.11 -4.94
N VAL A 40 -2.99 5.05 -3.97
CA VAL A 40 -4.37 5.50 -4.13
C VAL A 40 -4.58 6.75 -3.30
N PHE A 41 -4.99 7.84 -3.95
CA PHE A 41 -5.33 9.10 -3.32
C PHE A 41 -6.84 9.24 -3.24
N THR A 42 -7.36 9.40 -2.02
CA THR A 42 -8.78 9.68 -1.78
C THR A 42 -8.91 10.76 -0.71
N SER A 43 -10.10 11.36 -0.59
CA SER A 43 -10.39 12.32 0.48
C SER A 43 -10.27 11.71 1.89
N GLY A 44 -10.37 10.38 2.00
CA GLY A 44 -10.25 9.63 3.25
C GLY A 44 -8.83 9.14 3.59
N GLY A 45 -7.89 9.20 2.65
CA GLY A 45 -6.55 8.64 2.87
C GLY A 45 -5.66 8.55 1.64
N ILE A 46 -4.39 8.27 1.90
CA ILE A 46 -3.37 7.94 0.91
C ILE A 46 -2.93 6.50 1.18
N PHE A 47 -3.30 5.57 0.30
CA PHE A 47 -3.03 4.14 0.46
C PHE A 47 -1.80 3.78 -0.36
N VAL A 48 -0.74 3.31 0.30
CA VAL A 48 0.49 2.84 -0.33
C VAL A 48 0.43 1.32 -0.38
N ILE A 49 0.34 0.79 -1.59
CA ILE A 49 0.16 -0.63 -1.86
C ILE A 49 1.47 -1.19 -2.39
N GLN A 50 1.95 -2.26 -1.76
CA GLN A 50 3.04 -3.10 -2.24
C GLN A 50 2.54 -4.53 -2.37
N TYR A 51 2.78 -5.15 -3.51
CA TYR A 51 2.41 -6.52 -3.79
C TYR A 51 3.51 -7.49 -3.36
N CYS A 52 3.09 -8.52 -2.63
CA CYS A 52 3.93 -9.62 -2.21
C CYS A 52 3.62 -10.85 -3.06
N GLU A 53 4.67 -11.44 -3.65
CA GLU A 53 4.59 -12.67 -4.45
C GLU A 53 4.57 -13.96 -3.61
N ALA A 54 4.62 -13.82 -2.28
CA ALA A 54 4.58 -14.96 -1.39
C ALA A 54 3.27 -15.76 -1.57
N ARG A 55 3.35 -17.06 -1.32
CA ARG A 55 2.25 -17.99 -1.59
C ARG A 55 2.06 -18.98 -0.45
N GLY A 56 0.90 -19.64 -0.49
CA GLY A 56 0.61 -20.74 0.41
C GLY A 56 0.50 -20.29 1.86
N PHE A 57 1.19 -20.97 2.78
CA PHE A 57 1.14 -20.64 4.21
C PHE A 57 2.24 -19.66 4.59
N ILE A 58 1.86 -18.48 5.08
CA ILE A 58 2.79 -17.45 5.53
C ILE A 58 2.86 -17.49 7.05
N ASP A 59 4.04 -17.78 7.59
CA ASP A 59 4.35 -17.76 9.01
C ASP A 59 5.25 -16.57 9.33
N GLY A 60 4.78 -15.68 10.19
CA GLY A 60 5.42 -14.38 10.38
C GLY A 60 5.04 -13.72 11.70
N HIS A 61 5.78 -12.66 12.02
CA HIS A 61 5.49 -11.79 13.16
C HIS A 61 5.89 -10.35 12.79
N PRO A 62 5.09 -9.33 13.14
CA PRO A 62 5.39 -7.93 12.80
C PRO A 62 6.81 -7.49 13.17
N ASP A 63 7.33 -7.95 14.32
CA ASP A 63 8.67 -7.61 14.80
C ASP A 63 9.83 -8.41 14.17
N ARG A 64 9.55 -9.41 13.34
CA ARG A 64 10.59 -10.22 12.68
C ARG A 64 10.92 -9.64 11.32
N GLN A 65 12.22 -9.45 11.04
CA GLN A 65 12.71 -8.97 9.74
C GLN A 65 12.43 -9.93 8.57
N VAL A 66 12.37 -11.23 8.87
CA VAL A 66 12.22 -12.30 7.88
C VAL A 66 11.07 -13.20 8.31
N TRP A 67 10.19 -13.51 7.36
CA TRP A 67 9.09 -14.45 7.48
C TRP A 67 9.32 -15.68 6.61
N LEU A 68 8.48 -16.70 6.79
CA LEU A 68 8.51 -17.93 6.01
C LEU A 68 7.24 -18.07 5.18
N SER A 69 7.40 -18.45 3.92
CA SER A 69 6.33 -18.85 3.00
C SER A 69 6.50 -20.34 2.72
N ASP A 70 5.42 -21.12 2.87
CA ASP A 70 5.39 -22.58 2.76
C ASP A 70 6.45 -23.32 3.62
N GLY A 71 6.83 -22.71 4.75
CA GLY A 71 7.67 -23.32 5.79
C GLY A 71 9.18 -23.17 5.59
N ASP A 72 9.67 -22.92 4.38
CA ASP A 72 11.11 -22.86 4.08
C ASP A 72 11.54 -21.65 3.24
N VAL A 73 10.63 -21.06 2.45
CA VAL A 73 10.95 -19.88 1.63
C VAL A 73 11.01 -18.64 2.49
N ARG A 74 12.23 -18.11 2.69
CA ARG A 74 12.45 -16.88 3.44
C ARG A 74 12.03 -15.68 2.60
N ILE A 75 11.11 -14.88 3.14
CA ILE A 75 10.71 -13.59 2.57
C ILE A 75 11.07 -12.49 3.57
N LYS A 76 11.39 -11.30 3.08
CA LYS A 76 11.44 -10.13 3.96
C LYS A 76 10.05 -9.85 4.51
N ASN A 77 9.96 -9.31 5.71
CA ASN A 77 8.69 -8.94 6.30
C ASN A 77 8.01 -7.86 5.44
N PRO A 78 6.88 -8.17 4.79
CA PRO A 78 6.26 -7.26 3.85
C PRO A 78 5.64 -6.03 4.55
N LEU A 79 5.25 -6.14 5.82
CA LEU A 79 4.76 -5.00 6.59
C LEU A 79 5.88 -3.99 6.83
N MET A 80 7.05 -4.48 7.27
CA MET A 80 8.21 -3.63 7.52
C MET A 80 8.72 -2.99 6.22
N GLU A 81 8.81 -3.76 5.13
CA GLU A 81 9.23 -3.21 3.84
C GLU A 81 8.25 -2.12 3.35
N ASN A 82 6.93 -2.31 3.47
CA ASN A 82 5.97 -1.29 3.06
C ASN A 82 5.98 -0.05 3.99
N GLN A 83 6.25 -0.25 5.29
CA GLN A 83 6.40 0.86 6.22
C GLN A 83 7.64 1.71 5.90
N LEU A 84 8.76 1.07 5.52
CA LEU A 84 9.96 1.77 5.04
C LEU A 84 9.67 2.59 3.78
N VAL A 85 8.82 2.10 2.87
CA VAL A 85 8.37 2.86 1.70
C VAL A 85 7.60 4.12 2.12
N ILE A 86 6.65 3.98 3.05
CA ILE A 86 5.89 5.13 3.58
C ILE A 86 6.81 6.13 4.27
N ASP A 87 7.76 5.67 5.07
CA ASP A 87 8.67 6.57 5.78
C ASP A 87 9.62 7.29 4.81
N SER A 88 10.02 6.63 3.73
CA SER A 88 10.77 7.27 2.64
C SER A 88 9.92 8.33 1.92
N LEU A 89 8.65 8.02 1.60
CA LEU A 89 7.71 8.99 1.04
C LEU A 89 7.54 10.23 1.92
N LYS A 90 7.49 10.06 3.26
CA LYS A 90 7.36 11.18 4.21
C LYS A 90 8.57 12.14 4.17
N MET A 91 9.73 11.71 3.69
CA MET A 91 10.90 12.59 3.55
C MET A 91 10.73 13.62 2.43
N VAL A 92 9.92 13.31 1.41
CA VAL A 92 9.73 14.15 0.21
C VAL A 92 8.32 14.75 0.12
N ILE A 93 7.38 14.26 0.94
CA ILE A 93 6.00 14.72 0.97
C ILE A 93 5.78 15.67 2.16
N PRO A 94 4.99 16.76 2.00
CA PRO A 94 4.71 17.70 3.08
C PRO A 94 4.14 17.03 4.35
N PRO A 95 4.57 17.44 5.56
CA PRO A 95 4.10 16.90 6.84
C PRO A 95 2.58 16.86 7.02
N TYR A 96 1.87 17.79 6.37
CA TYR A 96 0.40 17.82 6.34
C TYR A 96 -0.23 16.47 5.94
N PHE A 97 0.42 15.67 5.09
CA PHE A 97 -0.12 14.41 4.61
C PHE A 97 0.28 13.19 5.45
N HIS A 98 1.24 13.32 6.38
CA HIS A 98 1.87 12.16 7.03
C HIS A 98 0.90 11.28 7.81
N ASP A 99 -0.11 11.88 8.43
CA ASP A 99 -1.14 11.15 9.20
C ASP A 99 -2.21 10.49 8.33
N PHE A 100 -2.18 10.71 7.01
CA PHE A 100 -3.16 10.17 6.08
C PHE A 100 -2.68 8.90 5.37
N PHE A 101 -1.45 8.46 5.61
CA PHE A 101 -0.93 7.23 5.03
C PHE A 101 -1.54 5.97 5.64
N TYR A 102 -1.82 5.01 4.77
CA TYR A 102 -2.16 3.63 5.08
C TYR A 102 -1.22 2.69 4.33
N SER A 103 -0.67 1.74 5.04
CA SER A 103 0.14 0.64 4.51
C SER A 103 -0.77 -0.50 4.10
N VAL A 104 -0.70 -0.91 2.82
CA VAL A 104 -1.43 -2.06 2.30
C VAL A 104 -0.45 -3.02 1.65
N VAL A 105 -0.29 -4.20 2.26
CA VAL A 105 0.39 -5.33 1.63
C VAL A 105 -0.65 -6.16 0.89
N GLY A 106 -0.52 -6.23 -0.44
CA GLY A 106 -1.37 -7.02 -1.32
C GLY A 106 -0.74 -8.36 -1.66
N PHE A 107 -1.46 -9.47 -1.51
CA PHE A 107 -1.00 -10.78 -1.99
C PHE A 107 -1.63 -11.08 -3.35
N LYS A 108 -0.81 -11.23 -4.40
CA LYS A 108 -1.28 -11.60 -5.74
C LYS A 108 -1.87 -13.01 -5.80
N ARG A 109 -1.46 -13.86 -4.85
CA ARG A 109 -1.92 -15.25 -4.73
C ARG A 109 -2.67 -15.44 -3.44
N ARG A 110 -3.56 -16.43 -3.41
CA ARG A 110 -4.26 -16.80 -2.18
C ARG A 110 -3.24 -17.30 -1.16
N VAL A 111 -3.21 -16.67 0.00
CA VAL A 111 -2.36 -17.04 1.14
C VAL A 111 -3.19 -17.40 2.35
N LYS A 112 -2.63 -18.23 3.23
CA LYS A 112 -3.09 -18.44 4.60
C LYS A 112 -2.09 -17.76 5.53
N LEU A 113 -2.55 -16.79 6.29
CA LEU A 113 -1.69 -16.01 7.19
C LEU A 113 -1.72 -16.62 8.59
N ASN A 114 -0.55 -16.97 9.12
CA ASN A 114 -0.29 -17.19 10.53
C ASN A 114 0.64 -16.07 11.01
N VAL A 115 0.06 -14.89 11.20
CA VAL A 115 0.77 -13.68 11.62
C VAL A 115 0.02 -13.10 12.80
N GLN A 116 0.75 -12.75 13.86
CA GLN A 116 0.16 -12.11 15.03
C GLN A 116 -0.29 -10.69 14.72
N GLY A 117 -1.50 -10.33 15.14
CA GLY A 117 -2.08 -9.01 14.93
C GLY A 117 -3.35 -9.06 14.09
N ASN A 118 -4.17 -8.01 14.16
CA ASN A 118 -5.35 -7.87 13.32
C ASN A 118 -5.04 -6.95 12.12
N HIS A 119 -4.25 -7.42 11.16
CA HIS A 119 -3.93 -6.69 9.92
C HIS A 119 -5.09 -6.65 8.92
N ARG A 120 -6.30 -6.95 9.39
CA ARG A 120 -7.58 -6.74 8.71
C ARG A 120 -8.48 -5.85 9.58
N ASP A 121 -7.97 -5.25 10.64
CA ASP A 121 -8.74 -4.29 11.42
C ASP A 121 -8.89 -3.00 10.63
N ILE A 122 -10.12 -2.67 10.25
CA ILE A 122 -10.48 -1.41 9.61
C ILE A 122 -10.10 -0.16 10.44
N GLU A 123 -9.82 -0.32 11.74
CA GLU A 123 -9.31 0.75 12.61
C GLU A 123 -7.79 0.95 12.51
N GLY A 124 -7.09 -0.04 11.98
CA GLY A 124 -5.65 0.00 11.79
C GLY A 124 -5.21 0.92 10.63
N LYS A 125 -3.89 1.07 10.50
CA LYS A 125 -3.24 1.72 9.36
C LYS A 125 -2.41 0.76 8.50
N GLU A 126 -2.34 -0.51 8.88
CA GLU A 126 -1.53 -1.52 8.23
C GLU A 126 -2.41 -2.73 7.90
N PHE A 127 -2.47 -3.06 6.61
CA PHE A 127 -3.38 -4.06 6.09
C PHE A 127 -2.64 -5.15 5.32
N MET A 128 -3.12 -6.38 5.46
CA MET A 128 -2.65 -7.55 4.72
C MET A 128 -3.84 -8.22 4.03
N LEU A 129 -3.92 -8.03 2.72
CA LEU A 129 -5.12 -8.33 1.94
C LEU A 129 -4.76 -9.18 0.71
N GLY A 130 -5.64 -10.08 0.30
CA GLY A 130 -5.55 -10.61 -1.05
C GLY A 130 -5.81 -9.49 -2.06
N GLU A 131 -5.15 -9.53 -3.22
CA GLU A 131 -5.32 -8.52 -4.28
C GLU A 131 -6.79 -8.23 -4.61
N ASN A 132 -7.60 -9.29 -4.67
CA ASN A 132 -9.04 -9.20 -4.96
C ASN A 132 -9.87 -8.53 -3.85
N GLU A 133 -9.32 -8.38 -2.64
CA GLU A 133 -10.00 -7.76 -1.49
C GLU A 133 -9.63 -6.27 -1.34
N ILE A 134 -8.57 -5.79 -2.00
CA ILE A 134 -7.99 -4.45 -1.76
C ILE A 134 -9.00 -3.34 -2.01
N SER A 135 -9.66 -3.34 -3.17
CA SER A 135 -10.63 -2.29 -3.52
C SER A 135 -11.75 -2.17 -2.50
N GLU A 136 -12.38 -3.30 -2.15
CA GLU A 136 -13.46 -3.33 -1.16
C GLU A 136 -12.99 -2.82 0.20
N TYR A 137 -11.78 -3.20 0.63
CA TYR A 137 -11.23 -2.76 1.91
C TYR A 137 -10.97 -1.26 1.95
N ILE A 138 -10.35 -0.72 0.91
CA ILE A 138 -10.10 0.72 0.78
C ILE A 138 -11.41 1.49 0.85
N GLU A 139 -12.43 1.06 0.10
CA GLU A 139 -13.77 1.66 0.14
C GLU A 139 -14.37 1.64 1.53
N ARG A 140 -14.33 0.50 2.23
CA ARG A 140 -14.85 0.36 3.60
C ARG A 140 -14.18 1.34 4.57
N ILE A 141 -12.85 1.47 4.50
CA ILE A 141 -12.08 2.43 5.34
C ILE A 141 -12.56 3.86 5.05
N ILE A 142 -12.73 4.21 3.78
CA ILE A 142 -13.11 5.55 3.36
C ILE A 142 -14.54 5.87 3.78
N TYR A 143 -15.50 4.96 3.54
CA TYR A 143 -16.88 5.13 4.00
C TYR A 143 -16.95 5.30 5.52
N LYS A 144 -16.20 4.49 6.28
CA LYS A 144 -16.11 4.66 7.74
C LYS A 144 -15.58 6.05 8.12
N LYS A 145 -14.51 6.52 7.47
CA LYS A 145 -13.96 7.86 7.75
C LYS A 145 -14.90 9.01 7.40
N ILE A 146 -15.62 8.91 6.29
CA ILE A 146 -16.63 9.89 5.88
C ILE A 146 -17.76 9.94 6.92
N VAL A 147 -18.26 8.79 7.35
CA VAL A 147 -19.33 8.68 8.37
C VAL A 147 -18.87 9.23 9.72
N GLN A 148 -17.61 9.01 10.10
CA GLN A 148 -17.02 9.50 11.34
C GLN A 148 -16.71 11.02 11.35
N GLN A 149 -17.10 11.76 10.30
CA GLN A 149 -16.91 13.22 10.16
C GLN A 149 -15.47 13.69 10.42
N ASN A 150 -14.48 12.88 10.06
CA ASN A 150 -13.07 13.26 10.18
C ASN A 150 -12.66 14.23 9.07
N LYS A 151 -11.71 15.13 9.38
CA LYS A 151 -11.18 16.16 8.46
C LYS A 151 -10.72 15.52 7.13
N PRO A 152 -11.46 15.66 6.02
CA PRO A 152 -11.06 15.07 4.75
C PRO A 152 -9.87 15.83 4.15
N ILE A 153 -9.07 15.15 3.35
CA ILE A 153 -8.06 15.81 2.54
C ILE A 153 -8.78 16.58 1.43
N LYS A 154 -8.48 17.88 1.31
CA LYS A 154 -9.09 18.72 0.26
C LYS A 154 -8.68 18.21 -1.13
N PRO A 155 -9.59 18.09 -2.11
CA PRO A 155 -9.26 17.59 -3.45
C PRO A 155 -8.09 18.31 -4.13
N HIS A 156 -7.99 19.63 -3.97
CA HIS A 156 -6.88 20.41 -4.53
C HIS A 156 -5.51 20.02 -3.93
N HIS A 157 -5.46 19.67 -2.63
CA HIS A 157 -4.22 19.20 -2.01
C HIS A 157 -3.80 17.83 -2.57
N LEU A 158 -4.76 16.93 -2.79
CA LEU A 158 -4.48 15.65 -3.44
C LEU A 158 -3.97 15.83 -4.88
N ASN A 159 -4.54 16.78 -5.61
CA ASN A 159 -4.10 17.09 -6.98
C ASN A 159 -2.66 17.58 -7.03
N ILE A 160 -2.26 18.42 -6.07
CA ILE A 160 -0.87 18.90 -5.98
C ILE A 160 0.07 17.74 -5.66
N LEU A 161 -0.30 16.91 -4.67
CA LEU A 161 0.53 15.78 -4.24
C LEU A 161 0.72 14.75 -5.35
N GLU A 162 -0.38 14.33 -5.99
CA GLU A 162 -0.34 13.35 -7.08
C GLU A 162 0.53 13.85 -8.24
N ARG A 163 0.40 15.12 -8.63
CA ARG A 163 1.25 15.71 -9.68
C ARG A 163 2.72 15.80 -9.26
N GLY A 164 3.00 16.15 -8.01
CA GLY A 164 4.37 16.18 -7.49
C GLY A 164 5.03 14.81 -7.55
N LEU A 165 4.33 13.76 -7.11
CA LEU A 165 4.82 12.39 -7.19
C LEU A 165 4.99 11.91 -8.63
N ARG A 166 4.06 12.26 -9.53
CA ARG A 166 4.18 11.97 -10.96
C ARG A 166 5.40 12.64 -11.59
N TRP A 167 5.77 13.84 -11.15
CA TRP A 167 6.95 14.55 -11.67
C TRP A 167 8.28 13.91 -11.25
N MET A 168 8.31 13.29 -10.07
CA MET A 168 9.49 12.55 -9.57
C MET A 168 9.59 11.12 -10.12
N ASN A 169 8.61 10.69 -10.93
CA ASN A 169 8.59 9.37 -11.55
C ASN A 169 9.40 9.40 -12.85
N HIS A 170 10.40 8.53 -12.97
CA HIS A 170 11.31 8.46 -14.12
C HIS A 170 11.40 7.06 -14.71
#